data_AF-A0A3B3Q9P1-F1
#
_entry.id   AF-A0A3B3Q9P1-F1
#
_cell.length_a   1.000
_cell.length_b   1.000
_cell.length_c   1.000
_cell.angle_alpha   90.00
_cell.angle_beta   90.00
_cell.angle_gamma   90.00
#
_symmetry.space_group_name_H-M   'P 1'
#
loop_
_entity.id
_entity.type
_entity.pdbx_description
1 polymer ?
#
loop_
_entity_poly.entity_id
_entity_poly.type
_entity_poly.pdbx_seq_one_letter_code
_entity_poly.pdbx_strand_id
1 'polypeptide(L)'
;MQWLTKAFGDQAIPEYEVNTKTIDILYQLAEYSDARCNQVSLLIEDHKQKAVEYQADCCHLQDVLLQGAGLSSGSLSKLASDNMATLNSCAMAFKLKDTSLSSFVPAINDLTSRLTEAEKKDRDMEQELTTLRKKLGTILVLRKMLQEDLSKTVKTQEVENAKAEERLLNMDFIKAKSKDFSFTIKMAQEKIASRKMDYSLTHQAILEVSEEIAKLKQDILPLQKKLKSYRDLTPVSFFLGGGGGGGGGGGGGGGLRISHWHILCKFHMTGVIHPLR
;
A
#
# COMPACT_ATOMS: atom_id res chain seq x y z
N MET A 1 -0.93 30.67 -33.90
CA MET A 1 -1.94 30.58 -34.98
C MET A 1 -1.33 30.59 -36.38
N GLN A 2 -0.52 31.59 -36.79
CA GLN A 2 0.03 31.67 -38.16
C GLN A 2 0.74 30.40 -38.68
N TRP A 3 1.41 29.64 -37.80
CA TRP A 3 2.03 28.34 -38.16
C TRP A 3 1.02 27.31 -38.70
N LEU A 4 -0.20 27.21 -38.12
CA LEU A 4 -1.23 26.30 -38.61
C LEU A 4 -1.66 26.67 -40.04
N THR A 5 -1.85 27.96 -40.31
CA THR A 5 -2.15 28.45 -41.67
C THR A 5 -1.03 28.11 -42.66
N LYS A 6 0.24 28.25 -42.26
CA LYS A 6 1.40 27.85 -43.07
C LYS A 6 1.48 26.33 -43.29
N ALA A 7 1.08 25.52 -42.31
CA ALA A 7 1.16 24.06 -42.36
C ALA A 7 0.03 23.40 -43.16
N PHE A 8 -1.18 23.97 -43.12
CA PHE A 8 -2.35 23.49 -43.87
C PHE A 8 -2.50 24.16 -45.25
N GLY A 9 -1.86 25.31 -45.50
CA GLY A 9 -1.92 26.02 -46.77
C GLY A 9 -3.34 26.46 -47.11
N ASP A 10 -3.87 25.98 -48.23
CA ASP A 10 -5.24 26.25 -48.68
C ASP A 10 -6.31 25.34 -48.02
N GLN A 11 -5.91 24.36 -47.20
CA GLN A 11 -6.86 23.50 -46.50
C GLN A 11 -7.43 24.17 -45.25
N ALA A 12 -8.74 23.97 -45.03
CA ALA A 12 -9.39 24.44 -43.81
C ALA A 12 -8.79 23.77 -42.56
N ILE A 13 -8.37 24.58 -41.59
CA ILE A 13 -7.85 24.11 -40.31
C ILE A 13 -8.99 23.39 -39.57
N PRO A 14 -8.83 22.12 -39.14
CA PRO A 14 -9.85 21.41 -38.38
C PRO A 14 -10.21 22.14 -37.08
N GLU A 15 -11.50 22.14 -36.72
CA GLU A 15 -11.94 22.67 -35.42
C GLU A 15 -11.32 21.87 -34.27
N TYR A 16 -10.83 22.57 -33.25
CA TYR A 16 -10.20 21.95 -32.07
C TYR A 16 -10.54 22.71 -30.79
N GLU A 17 -10.55 22.00 -29.66
CA GLU A 17 -10.82 22.59 -28.36
C GLU A 17 -9.63 23.45 -27.90
N VAL A 18 -9.86 24.75 -27.76
CA VAL A 18 -8.86 25.75 -27.32
C VAL A 18 -8.69 25.67 -25.80
N ASN A 19 -7.97 24.64 -25.36
CA ASN A 19 -7.59 24.39 -23.97
C ASN A 19 -6.12 24.76 -23.75
N THR A 20 -5.72 25.17 -22.55
CA THR A 20 -4.33 25.53 -22.21
C THR A 20 -3.34 24.43 -22.58
N LYS A 21 -3.72 23.15 -22.39
CA LYS A 21 -2.92 21.99 -22.81
C LYS A 21 -2.79 21.88 -24.33
N THR A 22 -3.87 22.13 -25.07
CA THR A 22 -3.86 22.09 -26.54
C THR A 22 -2.97 23.19 -27.11
N ILE A 23 -3.01 24.39 -26.51
CA ILE A 23 -2.17 25.54 -26.92
C ILE A 23 -0.68 25.23 -26.68
N ASP A 24 -0.31 24.68 -25.54
CA ASP A 24 1.07 24.29 -25.21
C ASP A 24 1.63 23.24 -26.18
N ILE A 25 0.84 22.18 -26.45
CA ILE A 25 1.20 21.14 -27.42
C ILE A 25 1.36 21.74 -28.84
N LEU A 26 0.45 22.63 -29.27
CA LEU A 26 0.53 23.29 -30.56
C LEU A 26 1.73 24.25 -30.66
N TYR A 27 2.12 24.90 -29.57
CA TYR A 27 3.30 25.75 -29.52
C TYR A 27 4.58 24.92 -29.67
N GLN A 28 4.74 23.87 -28.87
CA GLN A 28 5.90 22.96 -28.95
C GLN A 28 6.01 22.29 -30.33
N LEU A 29 4.87 21.90 -30.94
CA LEU A 29 4.84 21.34 -32.28
C LEU A 29 5.23 22.35 -33.35
N ALA A 30 4.82 23.61 -33.23
CA ALA A 30 5.22 24.69 -34.12
C ALA A 30 6.73 24.98 -34.04
N GLU A 31 7.27 25.09 -32.82
CA GLU A 31 8.69 25.31 -32.55
C GLU A 31 9.56 24.16 -33.10
N TYR A 32 9.19 22.90 -32.82
CA TYR A 32 9.88 21.74 -33.37
C TYR A 32 9.78 21.66 -34.90
N SER A 33 8.61 21.98 -35.47
CA SER A 33 8.42 22.02 -36.92
C SER A 33 9.31 23.06 -37.58
N ASP A 34 9.40 24.27 -37.03
CA ASP A 34 10.16 25.35 -37.63
C ASP A 34 11.68 25.11 -37.50
N ALA A 35 12.14 24.60 -36.35
CA ALA A 35 13.52 24.15 -36.15
C ALA A 35 13.93 23.06 -37.16
N ARG A 36 13.06 22.07 -37.40
CA ARG A 36 13.30 21.01 -38.40
C ARG A 36 13.27 21.56 -39.83
N CYS A 37 12.35 22.47 -40.16
CA CYS A 37 12.33 23.13 -41.47
C CYS A 37 13.60 23.95 -41.71
N ASN A 38 14.12 24.64 -40.70
CA ASN A 38 15.38 25.37 -40.79
C ASN A 38 16.58 24.43 -41.03
N GLN A 39 16.66 23.31 -40.30
CA GLN A 39 17.69 22.28 -40.53
C GLN A 39 17.66 21.71 -41.96
N VAL A 40 16.48 21.41 -42.49
CA VAL A 40 16.33 20.95 -43.88
C VAL A 40 16.74 22.04 -44.87
N SER A 41 16.41 23.30 -44.63
CA SER A 41 16.82 24.42 -45.48
C SER A 41 18.34 24.60 -45.51
N LEU A 42 19.01 24.47 -44.36
CA LEU A 42 20.48 24.53 -44.26
C LEU A 42 21.16 23.36 -45.01
N LEU A 43 20.60 22.14 -44.89
CA LEU A 43 21.10 20.97 -45.61
C LEU A 43 20.95 21.11 -47.13
N ILE A 44 19.83 21.67 -47.60
CA ILE A 44 19.63 21.97 -49.02
C ILE A 44 20.69 22.97 -49.51
N GLU A 45 21.02 23.99 -48.72
CA GLU A 45 22.00 25.00 -49.12
C GLU A 45 23.44 24.47 -49.11
N ASP A 46 23.84 23.63 -48.14
CA ASP A 46 25.12 22.90 -48.18
C ASP A 46 25.24 22.04 -49.44
N HIS A 47 24.19 21.30 -49.81
CA HIS A 47 24.19 20.48 -51.02
C HIS A 47 24.30 21.31 -52.30
N LYS A 48 23.66 22.49 -52.38
CA LYS A 48 23.83 23.40 -53.52
C LYS A 48 25.25 23.96 -53.60
N GLN A 49 25.78 24.45 -52.48
CA GLN A 49 27.14 24.99 -52.40
C GLN A 49 28.17 23.94 -52.83
N LYS A 50 28.04 22.72 -52.30
CA LYS A 50 28.89 21.57 -52.66
C LYS A 50 28.76 21.16 -54.13
N ALA A 51 27.57 21.29 -54.74
CA ALA A 51 27.39 21.07 -56.18
C ALA A 51 28.10 22.14 -57.03
N VAL A 52 28.08 23.41 -56.60
CA VAL A 52 28.83 24.51 -57.25
C VAL A 52 30.34 24.31 -57.11
N GLU A 53 30.81 23.88 -55.93
CA GLU A 53 32.22 23.54 -55.69
C GLU A 53 32.69 22.41 -56.62
N TYR A 54 31.97 21.27 -56.68
CA TYR A 54 32.32 20.20 -57.61
C TYR A 54 32.25 20.61 -59.08
N GLN A 55 31.34 21.52 -59.46
CA GLN A 55 31.30 22.06 -60.81
C GLN A 55 32.52 22.94 -61.11
N ALA A 56 32.93 23.78 -60.16
CA ALA A 56 34.13 24.60 -60.27
C ALA A 56 35.42 23.76 -60.34
N ASP A 57 35.54 22.71 -59.52
CA ASP A 57 36.64 21.74 -59.58
C ASP A 57 36.68 21.01 -60.94
N CYS A 58 35.53 20.57 -61.46
CA CYS A 58 35.45 19.97 -62.80
C CYS A 58 35.95 20.94 -63.89
N CYS A 59 35.51 22.21 -63.85
CA CYS A 59 35.97 23.23 -64.79
C CYS A 59 37.46 23.54 -64.64
N HIS A 60 37.98 23.58 -63.41
CA HIS A 60 39.40 23.78 -63.14
C HIS A 60 40.25 22.62 -63.68
N LEU A 61 39.88 21.37 -63.40
CA LEU A 61 40.56 20.19 -63.93
C LEU A 61 40.49 20.13 -65.45
N GLN A 62 39.37 20.53 -66.05
CA GLN A 62 39.22 20.64 -67.50
C GLN A 62 40.19 21.68 -68.09
N ASP A 63 40.30 22.86 -67.49
CA ASP A 63 41.22 23.91 -67.94
C ASP A 63 42.69 23.51 -67.76
N VAL A 64 43.04 22.88 -66.64
CA VAL A 64 44.39 22.31 -66.40
C VAL A 64 44.75 21.24 -67.43
N LEU A 65 43.82 20.37 -67.83
CA LEU A 65 44.06 19.39 -68.89
C LEU A 65 44.18 20.03 -70.28
N LEU A 66 43.35 21.04 -70.58
CA LEU A 66 43.38 21.75 -71.86
C LEU A 66 44.66 22.57 -72.04
N GLN A 67 45.07 23.33 -71.02
CA GLN A 67 46.24 24.21 -71.07
C GLN A 67 47.55 23.49 -70.72
N GLY A 68 47.56 22.68 -69.66
CA GLY A 68 48.78 22.05 -69.13
C GLY A 68 49.24 20.82 -69.91
N ALA A 69 48.32 20.02 -70.45
CA ALA A 69 48.65 18.84 -71.28
C ALA A 69 48.54 19.13 -72.80
N GLY A 70 48.15 20.35 -73.19
CA GLY A 70 48.02 20.73 -74.61
C GLY A 70 46.94 19.93 -75.36
N LEU A 71 45.92 19.45 -74.65
CA LEU A 71 44.85 18.59 -75.19
C LEU A 71 43.64 19.37 -75.74
N SER A 72 43.81 20.66 -76.06
CA SER A 72 42.79 21.42 -76.77
C SER A 72 42.47 20.79 -78.12
N SER A 73 41.19 20.81 -78.51
CA SER A 73 40.73 20.24 -79.78
C SER A 73 41.37 20.89 -81.02
N GLY A 74 42.05 22.04 -80.87
CA GLY A 74 42.83 22.70 -81.91
C GLY A 74 44.36 22.50 -81.85
N SER A 75 44.91 21.91 -80.78
CA SER A 75 46.36 21.67 -80.61
C SER A 75 46.79 20.23 -80.87
N LEU A 76 45.85 19.28 -80.90
CA LEU A 76 46.11 17.92 -81.33
C LEU A 76 46.45 17.87 -82.82
N SER A 77 47.49 17.12 -83.20
CA SER A 77 47.82 16.90 -84.61
C SER A 77 46.67 16.16 -85.31
N LYS A 78 46.51 16.37 -86.63
CA LYS A 78 45.46 15.71 -87.41
C LYS A 78 45.49 14.18 -87.22
N LEU A 79 46.67 13.57 -87.18
CA LEU A 79 46.84 12.14 -86.92
C LEU A 79 46.34 11.72 -85.51
N ALA A 80 46.58 12.54 -84.48
CA ALA A 80 46.07 12.26 -83.14
C ALA A 80 44.53 12.37 -83.08
N SER A 81 43.96 13.38 -83.76
CA SER A 81 42.51 13.54 -83.89
C SER A 81 41.86 12.38 -84.65
N ASP A 82 42.42 11.99 -85.80
CA ASP A 82 41.95 10.89 -86.63
C ASP A 82 42.04 9.54 -85.88
N ASN A 83 43.11 9.32 -85.09
CA ASN A 83 43.26 8.15 -84.22
C ASN A 83 42.22 8.13 -83.08
N MET A 84 41.96 9.26 -82.43
CA MET A 84 40.94 9.37 -81.37
C MET A 84 39.52 9.20 -81.94
N ALA A 85 39.24 9.74 -83.12
CA ALA A 85 37.98 9.55 -83.83
C ALA A 85 37.78 8.08 -84.24
N THR A 86 38.85 7.41 -84.70
CA THR A 86 38.84 5.98 -85.01
C THR A 86 38.62 5.14 -83.74
N LEU A 87 39.31 5.44 -82.64
CA LEU A 87 39.13 4.77 -81.35
C LEU A 87 37.70 4.93 -80.81
N ASN A 88 37.13 6.14 -80.87
CA ASN A 88 35.75 6.40 -80.49
C ASN A 88 34.77 5.62 -81.40
N SER A 89 35.01 5.60 -82.71
CA SER A 89 34.21 4.81 -83.66
C SER A 89 34.29 3.31 -83.37
N CYS A 90 35.46 2.78 -83.02
CA CYS A 90 35.63 1.40 -82.56
C CYS A 90 34.86 1.14 -81.25
N ALA A 91 34.95 2.03 -80.25
CA ALA A 91 34.23 1.89 -78.99
C ALA A 91 32.70 1.84 -79.19
N MET A 92 32.18 2.70 -80.07
CA MET A 92 30.78 2.72 -80.49
C MET A 92 30.37 1.45 -81.26
N ALA A 93 31.23 0.97 -82.18
CA ALA A 93 30.99 -0.26 -82.94
C ALA A 93 30.97 -1.52 -82.05
N PHE A 94 31.87 -1.59 -81.06
CA PHE A 94 31.86 -2.63 -80.03
C PHE A 94 30.72 -2.47 -79.01
N LYS A 95 29.93 -1.39 -79.08
CA LYS A 95 28.88 -1.03 -78.12
C LYS A 95 29.37 -1.09 -76.68
N LEU A 96 30.61 -0.64 -76.44
CA LEU A 96 31.15 -0.53 -75.09
C LEU A 96 30.20 0.38 -74.30
N LYS A 97 29.79 -0.09 -73.11
CA LYS A 97 28.91 0.71 -72.25
C LYS A 97 29.58 2.04 -71.95
N ASP A 98 28.79 3.10 -71.91
CA ASP A 98 29.23 4.38 -71.40
C ASP A 98 29.86 4.15 -70.01
N THR A 99 31.15 4.44 -69.90
CA THR A 99 31.96 4.15 -68.71
C THR A 99 31.45 4.92 -67.50
N SER A 100 30.79 6.07 -67.71
CA SER A 100 30.09 6.80 -66.66
C SER A 100 28.88 6.00 -66.14
N LEU A 101 27.99 5.56 -67.05
CA LEU A 101 26.80 4.79 -66.69
C LEU A 101 27.14 3.45 -66.03
N SER A 102 28.24 2.83 -66.45
CA SER A 102 28.67 1.52 -65.94
C SER A 102 29.27 1.56 -64.52
N SER A 103 29.67 2.74 -64.01
CA SER A 103 30.10 2.91 -62.61
C SER A 103 28.94 3.30 -61.69
N PHE A 104 27.92 4.00 -62.20
CA PHE A 104 26.72 4.36 -61.42
C PHE A 104 25.88 3.15 -61.02
N VAL A 105 25.68 2.15 -61.88
CA VAL A 105 24.79 1.01 -61.57
C VAL A 105 25.27 0.20 -60.33
N PRO A 106 26.56 -0.17 -60.20
CA PRO A 106 27.06 -0.80 -58.97
C PRO A 106 26.91 0.09 -57.72
N ALA A 107 27.17 1.40 -57.84
CA ALA A 107 27.05 2.34 -56.73
C ALA A 107 25.59 2.50 -56.25
N ILE A 108 24.64 2.58 -57.18
CA ILE A 108 23.20 2.61 -56.87
C ILE A 108 22.79 1.30 -56.18
N ASN A 109 23.31 0.16 -56.61
CA ASN A 109 23.00 -1.13 -55.99
C ASN A 109 23.58 -1.26 -54.56
N ASP A 110 24.82 -0.80 -54.32
CA ASP A 110 25.40 -0.71 -52.97
C ASP A 110 24.55 0.18 -52.05
N LEU A 111 24.24 1.40 -52.49
CA LEU A 111 23.42 2.35 -51.74
C LEU A 111 22.02 1.80 -51.45
N THR A 112 21.39 1.11 -52.42
CA THR A 112 20.08 0.46 -52.25
C THR A 112 20.15 -0.68 -51.24
N SER A 113 21.19 -1.52 -51.31
CA SER A 113 21.40 -2.60 -50.33
C SER A 113 21.58 -2.04 -48.92
N ARG A 114 22.40 -1.00 -48.76
CA ARG A 114 22.66 -0.35 -47.47
C ARG A 114 21.42 0.36 -46.91
N LEU A 115 20.62 0.99 -47.77
CA LEU A 115 19.33 1.59 -47.40
C LEU A 115 18.38 0.52 -46.85
N THR A 116 18.18 -0.58 -47.58
CA THR A 116 17.27 -1.66 -47.13
C THR A 116 17.75 -2.37 -45.86
N GLU A 117 19.06 -2.48 -45.64
CA GLU A 117 19.62 -2.98 -44.38
C GLU A 117 19.38 -2.01 -43.21
N ALA A 118 19.52 -0.70 -43.43
CA ALA A 118 19.22 0.32 -42.43
C ALA A 118 17.73 0.36 -42.08
N GLU A 119 16.84 0.39 -43.08
CA GLU A 119 15.38 0.33 -42.89
C GLU A 119 14.95 -0.91 -42.09
N LYS A 120 15.61 -2.06 -42.31
CA LYS A 120 15.35 -3.26 -41.51
C LYS A 120 15.74 -3.05 -40.05
N LYS A 121 16.95 -2.53 -39.79
CA LYS A 121 17.42 -2.27 -38.41
C LYS A 121 16.52 -1.27 -37.67
N ASP A 122 16.06 -0.22 -38.36
CA ASP A 122 15.11 0.75 -37.78
C ASP A 122 13.78 0.08 -37.39
N ARG A 123 13.23 -0.79 -38.25
CA ARG A 123 12.01 -1.57 -37.94
C ARG A 123 12.21 -2.54 -36.78
N ASP A 124 13.38 -3.17 -36.68
CA ASP A 124 13.72 -4.07 -35.57
C ASP A 124 13.84 -3.26 -34.26
N MET A 125 14.48 -2.09 -34.28
CA MET A 125 14.57 -1.17 -33.14
C MET A 125 13.20 -0.62 -32.70
N GLU A 126 12.30 -0.27 -33.62
CA GLU A 126 10.93 0.14 -33.25
C GLU A 126 10.15 -1.00 -32.57
N GLN A 127 10.32 -2.25 -33.00
CA GLN A 127 9.71 -3.41 -32.35
C GLN A 127 10.26 -3.64 -30.93
N GLU A 128 11.55 -3.43 -30.71
CA GLU A 128 12.14 -3.45 -29.36
C GLU A 128 11.63 -2.31 -28.49
N LEU A 129 11.60 -1.07 -29.01
CA LEU A 129 11.10 0.12 -28.29
C LEU A 129 9.62 -0.02 -27.91
N THR A 130 8.77 -0.51 -28.81
CA THR A 130 7.35 -0.76 -28.50
C THR A 130 7.17 -1.89 -27.48
N THR A 131 8.02 -2.92 -27.51
CA THR A 131 8.05 -3.99 -26.51
C THR A 131 8.51 -3.49 -25.13
N LEU A 132 9.56 -2.68 -25.08
CA LEU A 132 10.05 -2.03 -23.86
C LEU A 132 9.00 -1.07 -23.27
N ARG A 133 8.33 -0.27 -24.11
CA ARG A 133 7.23 0.62 -23.68
C ARG A 133 6.07 -0.16 -23.05
N LYS A 134 5.70 -1.31 -23.61
CA LYS A 134 4.68 -2.21 -23.01
C LYS A 134 5.14 -2.75 -21.65
N LYS A 135 6.38 -3.24 -21.53
CA LYS A 135 6.97 -3.72 -20.26
C LYS A 135 7.06 -2.61 -19.20
N LEU A 136 7.42 -1.40 -19.59
CA LEU A 136 7.44 -0.24 -18.68
C LEU A 136 6.03 0.07 -18.16
N GLY A 137 5.01 0.01 -19.03
CA GLY A 137 3.61 0.18 -18.65
C GLY A 137 3.16 -0.82 -17.58
N THR A 138 3.45 -2.12 -17.74
CA THR A 138 3.09 -3.13 -16.73
C THR A 138 3.85 -2.96 -15.42
N ILE A 139 5.15 -2.62 -15.46
CA ILE A 139 5.95 -2.33 -14.27
C ILE A 139 5.43 -1.09 -13.53
N LEU A 140 5.02 -0.03 -14.21
CA LEU A 140 4.47 1.18 -13.58
C LEU A 140 3.13 0.90 -12.87
N VAL A 141 2.25 0.09 -13.48
CA VAL A 141 1.01 -0.35 -12.83
C VAL A 141 1.31 -1.19 -11.59
N LEU A 142 2.21 -2.17 -11.69
CA LEU A 142 2.61 -3.00 -10.54
C LEU A 142 3.23 -2.16 -9.41
N ARG A 143 4.11 -1.21 -9.74
CA ARG A 143 4.69 -0.28 -8.76
C ARG A 143 3.61 0.52 -8.01
N LYS A 144 2.58 1.00 -8.72
CA LYS A 144 1.48 1.74 -8.10
C LYS A 144 0.69 0.85 -7.13
N MET A 145 0.35 -0.38 -7.54
CA MET A 145 -0.32 -1.36 -6.67
C MET A 145 0.48 -1.64 -5.40
N LEU A 146 1.78 -1.93 -5.53
CA LEU A 146 2.68 -2.19 -4.39
C LEU A 146 2.81 -0.98 -3.46
N GLN A 147 2.80 0.24 -3.99
CA GLN A 147 2.82 1.47 -3.20
C GLN A 147 1.50 1.68 -2.42
N GLU A 148 0.36 1.37 -3.03
CA GLU A 148 -0.95 1.41 -2.35
C GLU A 148 -1.05 0.34 -1.25
N ASP A 149 -0.59 -0.88 -1.50
CA ASP A 149 -0.61 -1.98 -0.53
C ASP A 149 0.38 -1.76 0.62
N LEU A 150 1.55 -1.19 0.35
CA LEU A 150 2.47 -0.74 1.39
C LEU A 150 1.83 0.33 2.28
N SER A 151 1.12 1.32 1.70
CA SER A 151 0.41 2.34 2.46
C SER A 151 -0.70 1.78 3.35
N LYS A 152 -1.45 0.77 2.87
CA LYS A 152 -2.43 0.03 3.69
C LYS A 152 -1.75 -0.70 4.84
N THR A 153 -0.67 -1.43 4.53
CA THR A 153 0.09 -2.24 5.50
C THR A 153 0.69 -1.38 6.62
N VAL A 154 1.28 -0.23 6.29
CA VAL A 154 1.80 0.74 7.28
C VAL A 154 0.69 1.20 8.22
N LYS A 155 -0.47 1.63 7.69
CA LYS A 155 -1.61 2.06 8.51
C LYS A 155 -2.13 0.95 9.43
N THR A 156 -2.21 -0.29 8.94
CA THR A 156 -2.60 -1.43 9.80
C THR A 156 -1.57 -1.73 10.87
N GLN A 157 -0.28 -1.55 10.58
CA GLN A 157 0.81 -1.75 11.54
C GLN A 157 0.79 -0.66 12.63
N GLU A 158 0.53 0.60 12.26
CA GLU A 158 0.37 1.71 13.22
C GLU A 158 -0.76 1.44 14.22
N VAL A 159 -1.92 0.96 13.72
CA VAL A 159 -3.08 0.61 14.57
C VAL A 159 -2.78 -0.56 15.51
N GLU A 160 -2.21 -1.67 15.00
CA GLU A 160 -1.87 -2.81 15.87
C GLU A 160 -0.69 -2.51 16.82
N ASN A 161 0.25 -1.62 16.46
CA ASN A 161 1.27 -1.13 17.38
C ASN A 161 0.66 -0.34 18.55
N ALA A 162 -0.21 0.64 18.28
CA ALA A 162 -0.88 1.44 19.31
C ALA A 162 -1.72 0.54 20.26
N LYS A 163 -2.39 -0.47 19.71
CA LYS A 163 -3.16 -1.47 20.45
C LYS A 163 -2.28 -2.44 21.25
N ALA A 164 -1.09 -2.78 20.77
CA ALA A 164 -0.10 -3.55 21.52
C ALA A 164 0.46 -2.74 22.69
N GLU A 165 0.72 -1.45 22.49
CA GLU A 165 1.14 -0.51 23.54
C GLU A 165 0.05 -0.32 24.61
N GLU A 166 -1.21 -0.11 24.21
CA GLU A 166 -2.37 -0.07 25.12
C GLU A 166 -2.47 -1.34 25.98
N ARG A 167 -2.33 -2.52 25.35
CA ARG A 167 -2.34 -3.82 26.05
C ARG A 167 -1.18 -3.95 27.04
N LEU A 168 -0.01 -3.43 26.70
CA LEU A 168 1.18 -3.45 27.56
C LEU A 168 0.99 -2.55 28.79
N LEU A 169 0.50 -1.33 28.59
CA LEU A 169 0.15 -0.40 29.69
C LEU A 169 -0.95 -0.99 30.60
N ASN A 170 -2.00 -1.59 30.03
CA ASN A 170 -3.05 -2.25 30.79
C ASN A 170 -2.51 -3.47 31.57
N MET A 171 -1.64 -4.28 30.97
CA MET A 171 -0.99 -5.39 31.67
C MET A 171 -0.20 -4.90 32.90
N ASP A 172 0.58 -3.83 32.77
CA ASP A 172 1.39 -3.32 33.88
C ASP A 172 0.53 -2.65 34.97
N PHE A 173 -0.57 -1.98 34.60
CA PHE A 173 -1.60 -1.54 35.55
C PHE A 173 -2.21 -2.70 36.34
N ILE A 174 -2.60 -3.79 35.67
CA ILE A 174 -3.16 -4.99 36.33
C ILE A 174 -2.13 -5.67 37.24
N LYS A 175 -0.85 -5.74 36.82
CA LYS A 175 0.25 -6.23 37.69
C LYS A 175 0.42 -5.37 38.94
N ALA A 176 0.39 -4.04 38.81
CA ALA A 176 0.49 -3.12 39.93
C ALA A 176 -0.67 -3.30 40.92
N LYS A 177 -1.91 -3.35 40.41
CA LYS A 177 -3.12 -3.57 41.23
C LYS A 177 -3.14 -4.94 41.92
N SER A 178 -2.63 -5.98 41.27
CA SER A 178 -2.47 -7.32 41.86
C SER A 178 -1.50 -7.31 43.05
N LYS A 179 -0.38 -6.57 42.94
CA LYS A 179 0.57 -6.39 44.06
C LYS A 179 -0.06 -5.64 45.24
N ASP A 180 -0.82 -4.58 44.99
CA ASP A 180 -1.52 -3.80 46.02
C ASP A 180 -2.56 -4.64 46.78
N PHE A 181 -3.37 -5.43 46.06
CA PHE A 181 -4.29 -6.38 46.68
C PHE A 181 -3.56 -7.47 47.47
N SER A 182 -2.46 -8.02 46.96
CA SER A 182 -1.64 -9.01 47.68
C SER A 182 -1.07 -8.43 48.99
N PHE A 183 -0.56 -7.20 48.96
CA PHE A 183 -0.10 -6.49 50.16
C PHE A 183 -1.24 -6.25 51.16
N THR A 184 -2.40 -5.78 50.68
CA THR A 184 -3.59 -5.55 51.52
C THR A 184 -4.09 -6.84 52.18
N ILE A 185 -4.12 -7.95 51.44
CA ILE A 185 -4.47 -9.28 51.97
C ILE A 185 -3.46 -9.70 53.04
N LYS A 186 -2.16 -9.56 52.80
CA LYS A 186 -1.10 -9.90 53.76
C LYS A 186 -1.23 -9.07 55.05
N MET A 187 -1.44 -7.77 54.94
CA MET A 187 -1.68 -6.87 56.08
C MET A 187 -2.96 -7.24 56.86
N ALA A 188 -4.01 -7.70 56.18
CA ALA A 188 -5.23 -8.17 56.83
C ALA A 188 -5.01 -9.52 57.56
N GLN A 189 -4.27 -10.45 56.94
CA GLN A 189 -3.87 -11.72 57.55
C GLN A 189 -2.98 -11.50 58.79
N GLU A 190 -2.00 -10.61 58.72
CA GLU A 190 -1.15 -10.24 59.86
C GLU A 190 -1.96 -9.58 60.99
N LYS A 191 -2.97 -8.75 60.67
CA LYS A 191 -3.94 -8.24 61.66
C LYS A 191 -4.79 -9.35 62.29
N ILE A 192 -5.22 -10.33 61.51
CA ILE A 192 -5.98 -11.50 62.01
C ILE A 192 -5.09 -12.43 62.85
N ALA A 193 -3.79 -12.56 62.57
CA ALA A 193 -2.87 -13.40 63.35
C ALA A 193 -2.38 -12.71 64.63
N SER A 194 -2.16 -11.38 64.60
CA SER A 194 -1.73 -10.59 65.77
C SER A 194 -2.82 -10.42 66.82
N ARG A 195 -4.08 -10.29 66.38
CA ARG A 195 -5.23 -10.63 67.21
C ARG A 195 -5.18 -12.14 67.44
N LYS A 196 -4.80 -12.60 68.63
CA LYS A 196 -4.85 -14.04 68.98
C LYS A 196 -6.30 -14.51 69.05
N MET A 197 -6.94 -14.65 67.89
CA MET A 197 -8.34 -14.97 67.76
C MET A 197 -8.51 -16.46 68.01
N ASP A 198 -9.04 -16.78 69.17
CA ASP A 198 -9.29 -18.16 69.60
C ASP A 198 -10.22 -18.86 68.60
N TYR A 199 -9.91 -20.11 68.25
CA TYR A 199 -10.70 -20.88 67.27
C TYR A 199 -12.18 -20.97 67.68
N SER A 200 -12.46 -21.01 68.99
CA SER A 200 -13.81 -20.98 69.58
C SER A 200 -14.68 -19.78 69.18
N LEU A 201 -14.07 -18.66 68.75
CA LEU A 201 -14.77 -17.46 68.29
C LEU A 201 -14.95 -17.42 66.76
N THR A 202 -14.52 -18.46 66.04
CA THR A 202 -14.75 -18.60 64.60
C THR A 202 -16.21 -18.96 64.35
N HIS A 203 -16.81 -18.45 63.27
CA HIS A 203 -18.18 -18.81 62.86
C HIS A 203 -18.41 -20.33 62.82
N GLN A 204 -17.40 -21.10 62.38
CA GLN A 204 -17.42 -22.56 62.34
C GLN A 204 -17.59 -23.20 63.73
N ALA A 205 -16.77 -22.81 64.71
CA ALA A 205 -16.85 -23.33 66.08
C ALA A 205 -18.15 -22.89 66.80
N ILE A 206 -18.62 -21.67 66.53
CA ILE A 206 -19.90 -21.18 67.05
C ILE A 206 -21.08 -21.98 66.48
N LEU A 207 -21.03 -22.36 65.20
CA LEU A 207 -22.03 -23.26 64.59
C LEU A 207 -22.01 -24.63 65.26
N GLU A 208 -20.83 -25.25 65.40
CA GLU A 208 -20.65 -26.57 66.04
C GLU A 208 -21.26 -26.58 67.46
N VAL A 209 -20.91 -25.61 68.30
CA VAL A 209 -21.50 -25.46 69.65
C VAL A 209 -23.01 -25.18 69.60
N SER A 210 -23.50 -24.44 68.61
CA SER A 210 -24.95 -24.19 68.46
C SER A 210 -25.74 -25.46 68.09
N GLU A 211 -25.15 -26.34 67.27
CA GLU A 211 -25.72 -27.65 66.96
C GLU A 211 -25.69 -28.60 68.16
N GLU A 212 -24.62 -28.59 68.94
CA GLU A 212 -24.55 -29.34 70.20
C GLU A 212 -25.61 -28.87 71.20
N ILE A 213 -25.80 -27.55 71.36
CA ILE A 213 -26.87 -26.99 72.20
C ILE A 213 -28.26 -27.38 71.67
N ALA A 214 -28.45 -27.46 70.35
CA ALA A 214 -29.72 -27.92 69.77
C ALA A 214 -29.99 -29.40 70.08
N LYS A 215 -28.97 -30.27 69.95
CA LYS A 215 -29.03 -31.69 70.34
C LYS A 215 -29.31 -31.85 71.84
N LEU A 216 -28.55 -31.17 72.71
CA LEU A 216 -28.79 -31.21 74.16
C LEU A 216 -30.20 -30.72 74.55
N LYS A 217 -30.73 -29.68 73.88
CA LYS A 217 -32.12 -29.23 74.11
C LYS A 217 -33.14 -30.30 73.72
N GLN A 218 -32.89 -31.03 72.63
CA GLN A 218 -33.73 -32.15 72.19
C GLN A 218 -33.72 -33.29 73.23
N ASP A 219 -32.57 -33.58 73.84
CA ASP A 219 -32.41 -34.61 74.88
C ASP A 219 -32.94 -34.19 76.27
N ILE A 220 -32.90 -32.89 76.59
CA ILE A 220 -33.43 -32.34 77.85
C ILE A 220 -34.96 -32.32 77.86
N LEU A 221 -35.63 -32.19 76.71
CA LEU A 221 -37.10 -32.19 76.61
C LEU A 221 -37.77 -33.43 77.26
N PRO A 222 -37.39 -34.69 76.93
CA PRO A 222 -37.96 -35.87 77.60
C PRO A 222 -37.57 -35.98 79.07
N LEU A 223 -36.40 -35.47 79.48
CA LEU A 223 -35.97 -35.45 80.88
C LEU A 223 -36.77 -34.45 81.73
N GLN A 224 -37.06 -33.25 81.20
CA GLN A 224 -38.00 -32.33 81.85
C GLN A 224 -39.42 -32.89 81.93
N LYS A 225 -39.85 -33.66 80.92
CA LYS A 225 -41.16 -34.34 80.95
C LYS A 225 -41.23 -35.38 82.07
N LYS A 226 -40.16 -36.15 82.30
CA LYS A 226 -40.02 -37.03 83.48
C LYS A 226 -39.99 -36.24 84.79
N LEU A 227 -39.21 -35.16 84.87
CA LEU A 227 -39.10 -34.35 86.09
C LEU A 227 -40.44 -33.69 86.50
N LYS A 228 -41.25 -33.24 85.53
CA LYS A 228 -42.63 -32.78 85.80
C LYS A 228 -43.50 -33.91 86.37
N SER A 229 -43.43 -35.11 85.76
CA SER A 229 -44.10 -36.31 86.29
C SER A 229 -43.68 -36.71 87.71
N TYR A 230 -42.47 -36.36 88.17
CA TYR A 230 -42.06 -36.50 89.57
C TYR A 230 -42.55 -35.35 90.47
N ARG A 231 -42.75 -34.15 89.90
CA ARG A 231 -43.24 -32.97 90.62
C ARG A 231 -44.75 -33.00 90.88
N ASP A 232 -45.48 -33.79 90.09
CA ASP A 232 -46.92 -34.05 90.23
C ASP A 232 -47.25 -35.13 91.30
N LEU A 233 -46.27 -35.58 92.09
CA LEU A 233 -46.42 -36.62 93.12
C LEU A 233 -45.95 -36.15 94.52
N THR A 234 -46.87 -35.60 95.32
CA THR A 234 -46.76 -35.53 96.80
C THR A 234 -48.15 -35.54 97.46
N PRO A 235 -48.34 -36.21 98.61
CA PRO A 235 -49.51 -36.03 99.47
C PRO A 235 -49.20 -35.19 100.73
N VAL A 236 -49.95 -34.08 100.89
CA VAL A 236 -50.40 -33.37 102.11
C VAL A 236 -49.45 -33.22 103.32
N SER A 237 -49.24 -32.01 103.88
CA SER A 237 -50.25 -30.96 104.21
C SER A 237 -49.57 -29.54 104.29
N PHE A 238 -50.15 -28.41 104.76
CA PHE A 238 -51.36 -28.10 105.54
C PHE A 238 -51.90 -26.65 105.31
N PHE A 239 -52.67 -26.13 106.28
CA PHE A 239 -53.37 -24.84 106.46
C PHE A 239 -52.47 -23.71 107.05
N LEU A 240 -52.77 -22.39 107.03
CA LEU A 240 -53.87 -21.55 106.49
C LEU A 240 -53.43 -20.06 106.38
N GLY A 241 -53.97 -19.30 105.41
CA GLY A 241 -54.19 -17.83 105.50
C GLY A 241 -53.09 -16.90 104.95
N GLY A 242 -53.39 -15.78 104.27
CA GLY A 242 -54.68 -15.28 103.75
C GLY A 242 -54.58 -13.86 103.13
N GLY A 243 -55.47 -13.52 102.18
CA GLY A 243 -55.61 -12.18 101.55
C GLY A 243 -54.54 -11.83 100.49
N GLY A 244 -54.80 -11.01 99.45
CA GLY A 244 -56.06 -10.41 98.97
C GLY A 244 -55.81 -9.28 97.95
N GLY A 245 -56.51 -9.29 96.80
CA GLY A 245 -56.44 -8.27 95.72
C GLY A 245 -55.23 -8.37 94.77
N GLY A 246 -55.26 -7.93 93.51
CA GLY A 246 -56.37 -7.39 92.70
C GLY A 246 -55.88 -6.68 91.42
N GLY A 247 -56.47 -6.97 90.25
CA GLY A 247 -56.16 -6.33 88.94
C GLY A 247 -54.90 -6.86 88.21
N GLY A 248 -54.77 -6.80 86.87
CA GLY A 248 -55.70 -6.37 85.82
C GLY A 248 -54.97 -6.12 84.47
N GLY A 249 -55.57 -6.46 83.32
CA GLY A 249 -54.98 -6.33 81.95
C GLY A 249 -53.97 -7.44 81.62
N GLY A 250 -53.94 -8.12 80.46
CA GLY A 250 -54.12 -7.65 79.07
C GLY A 250 -52.72 -7.59 78.40
N GLY A 251 -52.44 -8.05 77.18
CA GLY A 251 -53.22 -8.72 76.14
C GLY A 251 -52.37 -8.78 74.84
N GLY A 252 -52.58 -9.80 73.99
CA GLY A 252 -51.85 -9.98 72.72
C GLY A 252 -50.49 -10.71 72.83
N GLY A 253 -49.99 -11.39 71.80
CA GLY A 253 -50.58 -11.64 70.48
C GLY A 253 -49.51 -11.72 69.38
N GLY A 254 -49.31 -12.88 68.76
CA GLY A 254 -48.32 -13.12 67.71
C GLY A 254 -46.88 -13.27 68.24
N GLY A 255 -45.96 -13.92 67.54
CA GLY A 255 -46.07 -14.63 66.27
C GLY A 255 -44.66 -14.83 65.70
N LEU A 256 -44.27 -16.07 65.38
CA LEU A 256 -42.94 -16.33 64.83
C LEU A 256 -42.76 -15.64 63.47
N ARG A 257 -41.58 -15.05 63.23
CA ARG A 257 -40.94 -15.22 61.93
C ARG A 257 -39.42 -15.07 61.97
N ILE A 258 -38.78 -16.16 61.56
CA ILE A 258 -37.36 -16.25 61.22
C ILE A 258 -37.13 -15.40 59.97
N SER A 259 -36.08 -14.56 59.97
CA SER A 259 -35.64 -13.85 58.77
C SER A 259 -34.35 -14.46 58.23
N HIS A 260 -34.41 -14.89 56.97
CA HIS A 260 -33.31 -15.46 56.21
C HIS A 260 -32.10 -14.50 56.13
N TRP A 261 -30.90 -15.08 56.22
CA TRP A 261 -29.75 -14.54 55.51
C TRP A 261 -29.93 -14.77 54.00
N HIS A 262 -29.46 -13.82 53.18
CA HIS A 262 -29.26 -14.03 51.76
C HIS A 262 -27.86 -13.55 51.37
N ILE A 263 -27.00 -14.50 51.03
CA ILE A 263 -25.76 -14.26 50.28
C ILE A 263 -26.07 -14.68 48.85
N LEU A 264 -25.87 -13.77 47.88
CA LEU A 264 -25.85 -14.15 46.48
C LEU A 264 -24.70 -13.43 45.75
N CYS A 265 -23.57 -14.13 45.63
CA CYS A 265 -22.56 -13.77 44.65
C CYS A 265 -23.05 -14.14 43.25
N LYS A 266 -23.19 -13.15 42.36
CA LYS A 266 -23.25 -13.35 40.91
C LYS A 266 -22.66 -12.13 40.20
N PHE A 267 -21.35 -12.19 39.93
CA PHE A 267 -20.73 -11.41 38.87
C PHE A 267 -20.39 -12.39 37.74
N HIS A 268 -21.06 -12.25 36.61
CA HIS A 268 -20.86 -13.09 35.44
C HIS A 268 -20.22 -12.25 34.34
N MET A 269 -19.21 -12.80 33.66
CA MET A 269 -18.61 -12.15 32.50
C MET A 269 -19.64 -12.02 31.38
N THR A 270 -19.71 -10.84 30.77
CA THR A 270 -20.26 -10.66 29.42
C THR A 270 -19.27 -9.86 28.59
N GLY A 271 -18.36 -10.59 27.93
CA GLY A 271 -17.59 -10.02 26.82
C GLY A 271 -18.52 -9.89 25.62
N VAL A 272 -18.79 -8.66 25.18
CA VAL A 272 -19.49 -8.40 23.92
C VAL A 272 -18.46 -8.11 22.85
N ILE A 273 -18.30 -9.06 21.93
CA ILE A 273 -17.55 -8.87 20.69
C ILE A 273 -18.47 -8.10 19.73
N HIS A 274 -17.97 -7.01 19.15
CA HIS A 274 -18.59 -6.35 17.99
C HIS A 274 -17.74 -6.61 16.74
N PRO A 275 -18.33 -7.12 15.65
CA PRO A 275 -17.70 -7.11 14.35
C PRO A 275 -17.91 -5.72 13.71
N LEU A 276 -16.81 -5.03 13.39
CA LEU A 276 -16.86 -3.91 12.45
C LEU A 276 -16.54 -4.41 11.04
N ARG A 277 -17.27 -3.82 10.10
CA ARG A 277 -17.30 -4.12 8.66
C ARG A 277 -16.60 -3.00 7.89
#